data_AF-A0A6N6RMT4-F1
#
_entry.id   AF-A0A6N6RMT4-F1
#
_cell.length_a   1.000
_cell.length_b   1.000
_cell.length_c   1.000
_cell.angle_alpha   90.00
_cell.angle_beta   90.00
_cell.angle_gamma   90.00
#
_symmetry.space_group_name_H-M   'P 1'
#
loop_
_entity.id
_entity.type
_entity.pdbx_description
1 polymer ?
#
loop_
_entity_poly.entity_id
_entity_poly.type
_entity_poly.pdbx_seq_one_letter_code
_entity_poly.pdbx_strand_id
1 'polypeptide(L)'
;MLTKFVVLFLFILGIIGLLAIYVVKVGIQLQLIRRENKKPEGRIIDLFLFDTSNQAERKMRWEALLRYPLLFPIVIEEDEKPEILALKRKIKRANIGLYLLLIGMLLLVTYTAKAFPEGLF
;
A
#
# COMPACT_ATOMS: atom_id res chain seq x y z
N MET A 1 19.11 13.74 23.45
CA MET A 1 19.22 14.36 22.11
C MET A 1 19.25 13.29 21.01
N LEU A 2 20.29 12.46 20.91
CA LEU A 2 20.41 11.45 19.84
C LEU A 2 19.22 10.47 19.76
N THR A 3 18.78 9.91 20.88
CA THR A 3 17.66 8.96 20.91
C THR A 3 16.34 9.57 20.44
N LYS A 4 16.05 10.83 20.85
CA LYS A 4 14.88 11.59 20.40
C LYS A 4 14.91 11.78 18.88
N PHE A 5 16.07 12.14 18.32
CA PHE A 5 16.27 12.27 16.88
C PHE A 5 16.06 10.95 16.14
N VAL A 6 16.64 9.84 16.63
CA VAL A 6 16.48 8.52 16.01
C VAL A 6 15.02 8.08 16.00
N VAL A 7 14.28 8.28 17.08
CA VAL A 7 12.84 7.96 17.15
C VAL A 7 12.05 8.77 16.13
N LEU A 8 12.29 10.08 16.04
CA LEU A 8 11.64 10.94 15.05
C LEU A 8 11.98 10.50 13.61
N PHE A 9 13.25 10.20 13.34
CA PHE A 9 13.70 9.72 12.05
C PHE A 9 13.02 8.41 11.64
N LEU A 10 12.97 7.43 12.55
CA LEU A 10 12.29 6.15 12.32
C LEU A 10 10.79 6.34 12.09
N PHE A 11 10.16 7.28 12.79
CA PHE A 11 8.75 7.59 12.58
C PHE A 11 8.48 8.16 11.18
N ILE A 12 9.29 9.14 10.75
CA ILE A 12 9.20 9.72 9.39
C ILE A 12 9.45 8.64 8.33
N LEU A 13 10.47 7.81 8.53
CA LEU A 13 10.78 6.70 7.63
C LEU A 13 9.63 5.69 7.56
N GLY A 14 8.97 5.41 8.69
CA GLY A 14 7.77 4.59 8.76
C GLY A 14 6.61 5.15 7.94
N ILE A 15 6.34 6.46 8.03
CA ILE A 15 5.30 7.12 7.20
C ILE A 15 5.63 7.02 5.71
N ILE A 16 6.87 7.33 5.33
CA ILE A 16 7.31 7.21 3.93
C ILE A 16 7.16 5.76 3.44
N GLY A 17 7.54 4.79 4.27
CA GLY A 17 7.37 3.37 3.99
C GLY A 17 5.91 2.97 3.79
N LEU A 18 4.99 3.47 4.63
CA LEU A 18 3.54 3.22 4.47
C LEU A 18 3.06 3.73 3.11
N LEU A 19 3.38 4.97 2.78
CA LEU A 19 2.96 5.60 1.52
C LEU A 19 3.55 4.86 0.32
N ALA A 20 4.83 4.50 0.36
CA ALA A 20 5.50 3.77 -0.72
C ALA A 20 4.85 2.39 -0.97
N ILE A 21 4.65 1.60 0.09
CA ILE A 21 4.00 0.28 -0.04
C ILE A 21 2.55 0.43 -0.50
N TYR A 22 1.83 1.44 0.00
CA TYR A 22 0.46 1.71 -0.42
C TYR A 22 0.36 2.07 -1.91
N VAL A 23 1.23 2.95 -2.41
CA VAL A 23 1.29 3.29 -3.84
C VAL A 23 1.59 2.06 -4.70
N VAL A 24 2.57 1.25 -4.30
CA VAL A 24 2.90 -0.01 -5.00
C VAL A 24 1.71 -0.96 -5.02
N LYS A 25 1.02 -1.12 -3.87
CA LYS A 25 -0.20 -1.92 -3.76
C LYS A 25 -1.28 -1.44 -4.75
N VAL A 26 -1.56 -0.13 -4.81
CA VAL A 26 -2.55 0.44 -5.72
C VAL A 26 -2.16 0.25 -7.19
N GLY A 27 -0.87 0.36 -7.52
CA GLY A 27 -0.39 0.04 -8.87
C GLY A 27 -0.62 -1.42 -9.26
N ILE A 28 -0.41 -2.36 -8.34
CA ILE A 28 -0.71 -3.79 -8.57
C ILE A 28 -2.22 -4.01 -8.71
N GLN A 29 -3.05 -3.26 -7.98
CA GLN A 29 -4.51 -3.30 -8.13
C GLN A 29 -4.96 -2.79 -9.50
N LEU A 30 -4.30 -1.76 -10.03
CA LEU A 30 -4.55 -1.28 -11.40
C LEU A 30 -4.17 -2.35 -12.45
N GLN A 31 -3.04 -3.02 -12.26
CA GLN A 31 -2.61 -4.15 -13.09
C GLN A 31 -3.65 -5.28 -13.09
N LEU A 32 -4.20 -5.61 -11.92
CA LEU A 32 -5.26 -6.61 -11.76
C LEU A 32 -6.52 -6.22 -12.53
N ILE A 33 -7.02 -5.00 -12.33
CA ILE A 33 -8.22 -4.50 -13.03
C ILE A 33 -8.02 -4.52 -14.55
N ARG A 34 -6.81 -4.16 -15.03
CA ARG A 34 -6.50 -4.23 -16.46
C ARG A 34 -6.58 -5.67 -16.97
N ARG A 35 -6.01 -6.64 -16.26
CA ARG A 35 -6.06 -8.07 -16.63
C ARG A 35 -7.49 -8.61 -16.64
N GLU A 36 -8.30 -8.26 -15.63
CA GLU A 36 -9.72 -8.63 -15.57
C GLU A 36 -10.50 -8.07 -16.78
N ASN A 37 -10.16 -6.85 -17.22
CA ASN A 37 -10.72 -6.20 -18.40
C ASN A 37 -10.04 -6.59 -19.73
N LYS A 38 -9.23 -7.64 -19.77
CA LYS A 38 -8.49 -8.12 -20.97
C LYS A 38 -7.58 -7.05 -21.60
N LYS A 39 -7.12 -6.09 -20.80
CA LYS A 39 -6.14 -5.06 -21.18
C LYS A 39 -4.73 -5.50 -20.80
N PRO A 40 -3.68 -4.97 -21.46
CA PRO A 40 -2.31 -5.19 -21.03
C PRO A 40 -2.11 -4.72 -19.59
N GLU A 41 -1.37 -5.49 -18.80
CA GLU A 41 -1.10 -5.22 -17.38
C GLU A 41 -0.51 -3.82 -17.15
N GLY A 42 0.47 -3.45 -17.99
CA GLY A 42 1.25 -2.23 -17.85
C GLY A 42 2.13 -2.22 -16.61
N ARG A 43 2.54 -1.02 -16.18
CA ARG A 43 3.51 -0.82 -15.09
C ARG A 43 2.85 -0.12 -13.90
N ILE A 44 3.42 -0.28 -12.70
CA ILE A 44 2.97 0.42 -11.49
C ILE A 44 3.00 1.95 -11.67
N ILE A 45 4.00 2.47 -12.41
CA ILE A 45 4.12 3.90 -12.68
C ILE A 45 2.96 4.47 -13.52
N ASP A 46 2.24 3.63 -14.25
CA ASP A 46 1.06 4.03 -15.03
C ASP A 46 -0.09 4.50 -14.12
N LEU A 47 0.00 4.25 -12.81
CA LEU A 47 -0.89 4.86 -11.82
C LEU A 47 -0.82 6.39 -11.90
N PHE A 48 0.38 6.94 -12.15
CA PHE A 48 0.63 8.39 -12.23
C PHE A 48 0.77 8.88 -13.67
N LEU A 49 1.32 8.07 -14.57
CA LEU A 49 1.50 8.42 -15.97
C LEU A 49 0.26 8.05 -16.78
N PHE A 50 -0.66 9.00 -16.93
CA PHE A 50 -1.90 8.78 -17.65
C PHE A 50 -2.57 10.04 -18.19
N ASP A 51 -3.46 9.86 -19.16
CA ASP A 51 -4.29 10.95 -19.66
C ASP A 51 -5.42 11.26 -18.67
N THR A 52 -5.29 12.38 -17.98
CA THR A 52 -6.26 12.87 -17.00
C THR A 52 -7.57 13.33 -17.64
N SER A 53 -7.59 13.60 -18.95
CA SER A 53 -8.79 13.98 -19.70
C SER A 53 -9.67 12.76 -20.01
N ASN A 54 -9.08 11.56 -20.07
CA ASN A 54 -9.80 10.33 -20.35
C ASN A 54 -10.57 9.83 -19.11
N GLN A 55 -11.89 9.88 -19.18
CA GLN A 55 -12.77 9.48 -18.07
C GLN A 55 -12.66 7.99 -17.72
N ALA A 56 -12.48 7.10 -18.70
CA ALA A 56 -12.35 5.67 -18.45
C ALA A 56 -11.04 5.33 -17.73
N GLU A 57 -9.96 6.02 -18.10
CA GLU A 57 -8.65 5.95 -17.44
C GLU A 57 -8.74 6.40 -15.97
N ARG A 58 -9.40 7.52 -15.68
CA ARG A 58 -9.64 7.98 -14.31
C ARG A 58 -10.45 6.97 -13.50
N LYS A 59 -11.52 6.43 -14.09
CA LYS A 59 -12.41 5.47 -13.41
C LYS A 59 -11.65 4.21 -12.97
N MET A 60 -10.82 3.64 -13.84
CA MET A 60 -10.00 2.46 -13.48
C MET A 60 -9.04 2.73 -12.32
N ARG A 61 -8.49 3.94 -12.20
CA ARG A 61 -7.59 4.32 -11.10
C ARG A 61 -8.34 4.51 -9.79
N TRP A 62 -9.52 5.10 -9.85
CA TRP A 62 -10.42 5.16 -8.69
C TRP A 62 -10.83 3.78 -8.21
N GLU A 63 -11.18 2.89 -9.14
CA GLU A 63 -11.48 1.51 -8.82
C GLU A 63 -10.27 0.79 -8.20
N ALA A 64 -9.06 1.00 -8.75
CA ALA A 64 -7.84 0.44 -8.20
C ALA A 64 -7.59 0.89 -6.76
N LEU A 65 -7.76 2.19 -6.48
CA LEU A 65 -7.57 2.77 -5.15
C LEU A 65 -8.55 2.21 -4.11
N LEU A 66 -9.80 1.95 -4.52
CA LEU A 66 -10.86 1.44 -3.65
C LEU A 66 -10.88 -0.10 -3.57
N ARG A 67 -10.20 -0.79 -4.50
CA ARG A 67 -10.10 -2.26 -4.49
C ARG A 67 -9.41 -2.70 -3.20
N TYR A 68 -9.87 -3.79 -2.60
CA TYR A 68 -9.30 -4.40 -1.39
C TYR A 68 -8.82 -3.38 -0.33
N PRO A 69 -9.77 -2.66 0.31
CA PRO A 69 -9.44 -1.77 1.42
C PRO A 69 -8.64 -2.51 2.48
N LEU A 70 -7.84 -1.78 3.27
CA LEU A 70 -7.11 -2.40 4.37
C LEU A 70 -8.08 -3.11 5.31
N LEU A 71 -7.64 -4.25 5.84
CA LEU A 71 -8.37 -5.16 6.70
C LEU A 71 -9.50 -5.96 6.02
N PHE A 72 -9.78 -5.73 4.74
CA PHE A 72 -10.72 -6.55 3.98
C PHE A 72 -10.01 -7.77 3.35
N PRO A 73 -10.69 -8.92 3.28
CA PRO A 73 -10.13 -10.11 2.69
C PRO A 73 -9.92 -9.94 1.18
N ILE A 74 -8.82 -10.53 0.68
CA ILE A 74 -8.61 -10.74 -0.74
C ILE A 74 -9.08 -12.16 -1.03
N VAL A 75 -10.27 -12.28 -1.61
CA VAL A 75 -10.84 -13.57 -2.02
C VAL A 75 -9.98 -14.16 -3.13
N ILE A 76 -9.54 -15.40 -2.93
CA ILE A 76 -8.76 -16.19 -3.87
C ILE A 76 -9.59 -17.44 -4.15
N GLU A 77 -9.90 -17.69 -5.41
CA GLU A 77 -10.67 -18.87 -5.85
C GLU A 77 -9.72 -19.87 -6.55
N GLU A 78 -10.04 -21.16 -6.52
CA GLU A 78 -9.16 -22.23 -7.01
C GLU A 78 -9.06 -22.29 -8.54
N ASP A 79 -10.08 -21.82 -9.24
CA ASP A 79 -10.21 -21.80 -10.69
C ASP A 79 -9.69 -20.50 -11.35
N GLU A 80 -9.12 -19.59 -10.55
CA GLU A 80 -8.56 -18.35 -11.10
C GLU A 80 -7.35 -18.58 -11.99
N LYS A 81 -7.27 -17.78 -13.06
CA LYS A 81 -6.10 -17.77 -13.94
C LYS A 81 -4.82 -17.51 -13.13
N PRO A 82 -3.72 -18.24 -13.39
CA PRO A 82 -2.47 -18.11 -12.63
C PRO A 82 -1.93 -16.67 -12.55
N GLU A 83 -2.13 -15.88 -13.60
CA GLU A 83 -1.72 -14.46 -13.67
C GLU A 83 -2.50 -13.58 -12.66
N ILE A 84 -3.82 -13.78 -12.57
CA ILE A 84 -4.70 -13.06 -11.63
C ILE A 84 -4.35 -13.45 -10.19
N LEU A 85 -4.17 -14.74 -9.96
CA LEU A 85 -3.76 -15.30 -8.67
C LEU A 85 -2.42 -14.71 -8.21
N ALA A 86 -1.44 -14.59 -9.11
CA ALA A 86 -0.15 -14.00 -8.81
C ALA A 86 -0.27 -12.53 -8.36
N LEU A 87 -1.12 -11.74 -9.03
CA LEU A 87 -1.38 -10.35 -8.65
C LEU A 87 -2.09 -10.24 -7.30
N LYS A 88 -3.14 -11.02 -7.07
CA LYS A 88 -3.83 -11.09 -5.76
C LYS A 88 -2.89 -11.44 -4.62
N ARG A 89 -1.98 -12.42 -4.83
CA ARG A 89 -0.94 -12.79 -3.85
C ARG A 89 0.06 -11.66 -3.59
N LYS A 90 0.41 -10.84 -4.59
CA LYS A 90 1.26 -9.66 -4.41
C LYS A 90 0.54 -8.59 -3.58
N ILE A 91 -0.74 -8.33 -3.84
CA ILE A 91 -1.57 -7.38 -3.06
C ILE A 91 -1.67 -7.85 -1.60
N LYS A 92 -1.89 -9.16 -1.38
CA LYS A 92 -1.92 -9.74 -0.02
C LYS A 92 -0.62 -9.53 0.74
N ARG A 93 0.53 -9.74 0.09
CA ARG A 93 1.85 -9.48 0.66
C ARG A 93 2.06 -7.99 0.97
N ALA A 94 1.63 -7.09 0.09
CA ALA A 94 1.69 -5.65 0.34
C ALA A 94 0.82 -5.25 1.55
N ASN A 95 -0.40 -5.80 1.68
CA ASN A 95 -1.25 -5.58 2.86
C ASN A 95 -0.57 -6.07 4.15
N ILE A 96 0.04 -7.27 4.14
CA ILE A 96 0.80 -7.79 5.29
C ILE A 96 1.94 -6.83 5.64
N GLY A 97 2.69 -6.34 4.65
CA GLY A 97 3.75 -5.35 4.86
C GLY A 97 3.23 -4.07 5.50
N LEU A 98 2.09 -3.55 5.04
CA LEU A 98 1.43 -2.38 5.64
C LEU A 98 1.04 -2.64 7.10
N TYR A 99 0.47 -3.81 7.40
CA TYR A 99 0.09 -4.15 8.77
C TYR A 99 1.30 -4.24 9.70
N LEU A 100 2.38 -4.90 9.27
CA LEU A 100 3.61 -4.99 10.06
C LEU A 100 4.22 -3.62 10.33
N LEU A 101 4.20 -2.73 9.33
CA LEU A 101 4.72 -1.37 9.48
C LEU A 101 3.87 -0.54 10.44
N LEU A 102 2.53 -0.64 10.35
CA LEU A 102 1.61 0.00 11.28
C LEU A 102 1.82 -0.49 12.73
N ILE A 103 1.98 -1.80 12.92
CA ILE A 103 2.30 -2.37 14.24
C ILE A 103 3.64 -1.82 14.75
N GLY A 104 4.68 -1.80 13.92
CA GLY A 104 5.98 -1.24 14.29
C GLY A 104 5.90 0.23 14.69
N MET A 105 5.13 1.04 13.97
CA MET A 105 4.89 2.43 14.33
C MET A 105 4.11 2.58 15.63
N LEU A 106 3.11 1.75 15.87
CA LEU A 106 2.34 1.76 17.13
C LEU A 106 3.22 1.40 18.33
N LEU A 107 4.11 0.42 18.18
CA LEU A 107 5.12 0.09 19.19
C LEU A 107 6.10 1.25 19.42
N LEU A 108 6.54 1.94 18.36
CA LEU A 108 7.43 3.10 18.46
C LEU A 108 6.75 4.26 19.21
N VAL A 109 5.48 4.53 18.93
CA VAL A 109 4.69 5.55 19.64
C VAL A 109 4.53 5.18 21.12
N THR A 110 4.19 3.92 21.41
CA THR A 110 4.03 3.42 22.79
C THR A 110 5.33 3.52 23.57
N TYR A 111 6.46 3.14 22.94
CA TYR A 111 7.79 3.31 23.51
C TYR A 111 8.09 4.78 23.80
N THR A 112 7.79 5.66 22.84
CA THR A 112 8.03 7.10 22.96
C THR A 112 7.28 7.71 24.14
N ALA A 113 5.99 7.36 24.30
CA ALA A 113 5.17 7.85 25.40
C ALA A 113 5.72 7.42 26.78
N LYS A 114 6.34 6.24 26.87
CA LYS A 114 6.93 5.73 28.10
C LYS A 114 8.33 6.29 28.37
N ALA A 115 9.16 6.41 27.34
CA ALA A 115 10.55 6.85 27.46
C ALA A 115 10.69 8.38 27.55
N PHE A 116 9.76 9.13 26.98
CA PHE A 116 9.77 10.59 26.91
C PHE A 116 8.39 11.15 27.29
N PRO A 117 7.97 11.08 28.57
CA PRO A 117 6.64 11.49 29.01
C PRO A 117 6.37 12.99 28.85
N GLU A 118 7.42 13.82 28.87
CA GLU A 118 7.32 15.27 28.59
C GLU A 118 7.25 15.59 27.09
N GLY A 119 7.40 14.58 26.23
CA GLY A 119 7.39 14.72 24.77
C GLY A 119 8.77 14.55 24.14
N LEU A 120 8.75 14.41 22.80
CA LEU A 120 9.97 14.32 22.00
C LEU A 120 10.72 15.65 21.92
N PHE A 121 10.04 16.77 22.11
CA PHE A 121 10.60 18.11 22.17
C PHE A 121 10.62 18.56 23.61
#